data_AF-A0A420YAT0-F1
#
_entry.id   AF-A0A420YAT0-F1
#
_cell.length_a   1.000
_cell.length_b   1.000
_cell.length_c   1.000
_cell.angle_alpha   90.00
_cell.angle_beta   90.00
_cell.angle_gamma   90.00
#
_symmetry.space_group_name_H-M   'P 1'
#
loop_
_entity.id
_entity.type
_entity.pdbx_description
1 polymer ?
#
loop_
_entity_poly.entity_id
_entity_poly.type
_entity_poly.pdbx_seq_one_letter_code
_entity_poly.pdbx_strand_id
1 'polypeptide(L)'
;MRFQGTFQIIWVLTQGVVFSSAAVVKDGSTCTVTPLSATQNVRRSIGAVQPAARDLDLGSTSTTPQALQSGRYPRPAPAKGKSPPSWPPSAVSINDLDEHELTVGSLVSQRAAAATVDDTPQILDAFKNCGKDGTIIFTEGVYNIRQVMNTTDLSNCSIHIYGKFVWSADNIAYWLRSSYGVTYAGRSTAWLFGGHNVNMRGYGKALFDGNGQVWIDQNKNNSNQNGRPISLTIWKGTNILIDGITWRMSQFWHTFVAHSQNVTMTNLDMNTTSNSQWKAVNTDGTDTWNSKDITISNWTVTCGDDCISVKGNSTNIHVSNIVCHESGAMCVGSMGSNANQPDYVDNVVFENVTLYHSSNAAWIKTYPGQGHVRNVTFRNIHMSDVNQPIYVTSCIYSGQNCDSSRLGISDVRWENITGTSRYNIAAAIHCSAAAPCKGISFKDIDITQKNGSPAKSVCSNVQGQDSMGLKCSGACPGNWPQQLTGNR
;
A
#
# COMPACT_ATOMS: atom_id res chain seq x y z
N MET A 1 -9.10 -29.69 85.19
CA MET A 1 -7.75 -29.22 84.83
C MET A 1 -7.85 -28.37 83.57
N ARG A 2 -7.45 -27.10 83.67
CA ARG A 2 -7.28 -26.17 82.56
C ARG A 2 -5.94 -26.48 81.87
N PHE A 3 -5.90 -26.41 80.55
CA PHE A 3 -4.79 -25.81 79.81
C PHE A 3 -5.35 -25.16 78.54
N GLN A 4 -5.22 -23.83 78.48
CA GLN A 4 -5.48 -22.99 77.31
C GLN A 4 -4.23 -22.98 76.42
N GLY A 5 -4.43 -23.00 75.11
CA GLY A 5 -3.39 -22.80 74.11
C GLY A 5 -3.99 -22.16 72.87
N THR A 6 -4.05 -20.83 72.87
CA THR A 6 -4.49 -19.98 71.77
C THR A 6 -3.37 -19.87 70.72
N PHE A 7 -3.63 -20.26 69.47
CA PHE A 7 -2.79 -19.88 68.33
C PHE A 7 -3.60 -18.96 67.42
N GLN A 8 -3.37 -17.65 67.54
CA GLN A 8 -3.66 -16.67 66.48
C GLN A 8 -2.51 -16.74 65.47
N ILE A 9 -2.81 -17.16 64.24
CA ILE A 9 -1.92 -16.92 63.10
C ILE A 9 -2.48 -15.72 62.35
N ILE A 10 -1.71 -14.64 62.42
CA ILE A 10 -1.92 -13.37 61.76
C ILE A 10 -1.82 -13.60 60.25
N TRP A 11 -2.91 -13.34 59.52
CA TRP A 11 -2.84 -13.15 58.08
C TRP A 11 -2.18 -11.79 57.81
N VAL A 12 -0.89 -11.79 57.52
CA VAL A 12 -0.24 -10.64 56.90
C VAL A 12 -0.72 -10.60 55.45
N LEU A 13 -1.61 -9.65 55.15
CA LEU A 13 -1.95 -9.26 53.79
C LEU A 13 -0.71 -8.61 53.15
N THR A 14 0.13 -9.41 52.52
CA THR A 14 1.02 -8.89 51.48
C THR A 14 0.14 -8.67 50.24
N GLN A 15 -0.19 -7.41 49.97
CA GLN A 15 -0.68 -6.99 48.66
C GLN A 15 0.43 -7.22 47.63
N GLY A 16 0.53 -8.45 47.13
CA GLY A 16 1.23 -8.73 45.89
C GLY A 16 0.40 -8.19 44.74
N VAL A 17 0.74 -7.01 44.25
CA VAL A 17 0.23 -6.53 42.97
C VAL A 17 0.79 -7.46 41.89
N VAL A 18 0.00 -8.47 41.51
CA VAL A 18 0.26 -9.27 40.32
C VAL A 18 -0.07 -8.37 39.14
N PHE A 19 0.92 -7.63 38.62
CA PHE A 19 0.82 -7.01 37.31
C PHE A 19 0.82 -8.12 36.24
N SER A 20 -0.34 -8.73 36.04
CA SER A 20 -0.65 -9.35 34.75
C SER A 20 -0.64 -8.22 33.72
N SER A 21 0.44 -8.05 32.96
CA SER A 21 0.43 -7.14 31.81
C SER A 21 -0.52 -7.73 30.77
N ALA A 22 -1.80 -7.40 30.87
CA ALA A 22 -2.78 -7.77 29.87
C ALA A 22 -2.34 -7.17 28.53
N ALA A 23 -2.34 -7.98 27.48
CA ALA A 23 -1.99 -7.51 26.13
C ALA A 23 -2.92 -6.41 25.62
N VAL A 24 -4.09 -6.25 26.25
CA VAL A 24 -5.02 -5.14 26.08
C VAL A 24 -5.34 -4.57 27.46
N VAL A 25 -5.09 -3.27 27.64
CA VAL A 25 -5.49 -2.50 28.82
C VAL A 25 -6.59 -1.53 28.39
N LYS A 26 -7.76 -1.62 29.02
CA LYS A 26 -8.87 -0.70 28.77
C LYS A 26 -8.97 0.32 29.91
N ASP A 27 -8.93 1.60 29.56
CA ASP A 27 -9.15 2.73 30.46
C ASP A 27 -10.23 3.65 29.85
N GLY A 28 -11.39 3.69 30.48
CA GLY A 28 -12.58 4.33 29.90
C GLY A 28 -12.95 3.76 28.52
N SER A 29 -12.98 4.63 27.50
CA SER A 29 -13.22 4.27 26.10
C SER A 29 -11.93 4.03 25.29
N THR A 30 -10.78 3.97 25.97
CA THR A 30 -9.47 3.75 25.33
C THR A 30 -8.99 2.32 25.55
N CYS A 31 -8.61 1.64 24.48
CA CYS A 31 -7.94 0.34 24.51
C CYS A 31 -6.48 0.51 24.07
N THR A 32 -5.54 0.27 24.98
CA THR A 32 -4.11 0.21 24.68
C THR A 32 -3.70 -1.24 24.47
N VAL A 33 -3.22 -1.56 23.29
CA VAL A 33 -2.78 -2.89 22.89
C VAL A 33 -1.25 -2.91 22.87
N THR A 34 -0.66 -3.95 23.46
CA THR A 34 0.78 -4.21 23.46
C THR A 34 1.03 -5.57 22.79
N PRO A 35 2.05 -5.72 21.94
CA PRO A 35 2.29 -6.99 21.28
C PRO A 35 2.68 -8.07 22.31
N LEU A 36 2.20 -9.29 22.11
CA LEU A 36 2.41 -10.39 23.06
C LEU A 36 3.90 -10.72 23.23
N SER A 37 4.69 -10.55 22.17
CA SER A 37 6.16 -10.70 22.21
C SER A 37 6.82 -9.77 23.25
N ALA A 38 6.29 -8.57 23.47
CA ALA A 38 6.78 -7.64 24.49
C ALA A 38 6.31 -8.04 25.91
N THR A 39 5.09 -8.57 26.04
CA THR A 39 4.54 -8.99 27.35
C THR A 39 5.24 -10.24 27.92
N GLN A 40 5.76 -11.12 27.06
CA GLN A 40 6.47 -12.33 27.50
C GLN A 40 7.86 -12.05 28.09
N ASN A 41 8.53 -10.98 27.65
CA ASN A 41 9.83 -10.56 28.19
C ASN A 41 9.72 -10.00 29.62
N VAL A 42 8.59 -9.41 29.99
CA VAL A 42 8.31 -8.96 31.36
C VAL A 42 8.14 -10.17 32.31
N ARG A 43 7.54 -11.28 31.84
CA ARG A 43 7.42 -12.50 32.67
C ARG A 43 8.76 -13.22 32.89
N ARG A 44 9.67 -13.20 31.91
CA ARG A 44 10.99 -13.85 32.06
C ARG A 44 11.93 -13.10 33.00
N SER A 45 11.82 -11.77 33.09
CA SER A 45 12.67 -10.95 33.97
C SER A 45 12.28 -11.04 35.45
N ILE A 46 11.07 -11.51 35.78
CA ILE A 46 10.58 -11.66 37.17
C ILE A 46 10.82 -13.09 37.71
N GLY A 47 11.21 -14.05 36.86
CA GLY A 47 11.37 -15.47 37.22
C GLY A 47 12.79 -15.93 37.55
N ALA A 48 13.80 -15.05 37.54
CA ALA A 48 15.18 -15.42 37.83
C ALA A 48 15.57 -15.12 39.28
N VAL A 49 15.14 -15.98 40.22
CA VAL A 49 15.81 -16.10 41.52
C VAL A 49 17.00 -17.04 41.32
N GLN A 50 18.22 -16.51 41.33
CA GLN A 50 19.44 -17.32 41.33
C GLN A 50 19.55 -18.10 42.65
N PRO A 51 19.90 -19.39 42.65
CA PRO A 51 20.30 -20.07 43.87
C PRO A 51 21.69 -19.59 44.28
N ALA A 52 21.83 -19.31 45.59
CA ALA A 52 23.08 -18.91 46.20
C ALA A 52 24.19 -19.95 45.96
N ALA A 53 25.31 -19.51 45.38
CA ALA A 53 26.56 -20.25 45.37
C ALA A 53 27.57 -19.54 46.27
N ARG A 54 28.17 -20.33 47.15
CA ARG A 54 29.12 -19.95 48.21
C ARG A 54 30.43 -19.38 47.65
N ASP A 55 31.02 -18.55 48.51
CA ASP A 55 32.33 -17.90 48.42
C ASP A 55 33.46 -18.75 47.83
N LEU A 56 34.31 -18.08 47.03
CA LEU A 56 35.76 -18.24 47.07
C LEU A 56 36.39 -16.89 46.66
N ASP A 57 36.97 -16.23 47.66
CA ASP A 57 37.71 -14.98 47.61
C ASP A 57 39.14 -15.22 47.11
N LEU A 58 39.60 -14.45 46.10
CA LEU A 58 41.01 -14.12 45.86
C LEU A 58 41.13 -12.83 45.02
N GLY A 59 41.24 -11.69 45.71
CA GLY A 59 42.36 -10.73 45.56
C GLY A 59 42.45 -9.78 44.34
N SER A 60 42.17 -8.48 44.62
CA SER A 60 42.87 -7.25 44.16
C SER A 60 42.89 -6.92 42.65
N THR A 61 42.57 -5.72 42.14
CA THR A 61 43.01 -4.36 42.53
C THR A 61 42.07 -3.30 41.94
N SER A 62 42.14 -2.11 42.55
CA SER A 62 41.35 -0.89 42.31
C SER A 62 41.51 -0.25 40.93
N THR A 63 40.42 0.31 40.39
CA THR A 63 40.36 1.68 39.82
C THR A 63 38.92 2.19 39.79
N THR A 64 38.74 3.44 40.20
CA THR A 64 37.46 4.17 40.37
C THR A 64 36.91 4.69 39.03
N PRO A 65 35.58 4.85 38.84
CA PRO A 65 34.98 5.17 37.55
C PRO A 65 34.80 6.68 37.30
N GLN A 66 35.08 7.13 36.08
CA GLN A 66 34.63 8.44 35.58
C GLN A 66 33.30 8.30 34.82
N ALA A 67 32.35 9.14 35.22
CA ALA A 67 31.02 9.27 34.65
C ALA A 67 31.06 9.86 33.23
N LEU A 68 30.37 9.22 32.28
CA LEU A 68 30.07 9.79 30.97
C LEU A 68 28.66 10.40 31.00
N GLN A 69 28.65 11.72 30.79
CA GLN A 69 27.48 12.58 30.73
C GLN A 69 26.66 12.33 29.46
N SER A 70 25.34 12.48 29.62
CA SER A 70 24.32 12.51 28.58
C SER A 70 24.53 13.65 27.58
N GLY A 71 24.85 13.32 26.33
CA GLY A 71 24.86 14.26 25.20
C GLY A 71 23.46 14.45 24.61
N ARG A 72 22.93 15.67 24.69
CA ARG A 72 21.71 16.12 23.99
C ARG A 72 22.02 16.34 22.51
N TYR A 73 21.21 15.79 21.61
CA TYR A 73 21.20 16.15 20.19
C TYR A 73 20.50 17.51 19.97
N PRO A 74 21.12 18.50 19.31
CA PRO A 74 20.45 19.73 18.94
C PRO A 74 19.71 19.62 17.60
N ARG A 75 18.50 20.17 17.55
CA ARG A 75 17.69 20.37 16.33
C ARG A 75 18.31 21.47 15.44
N PRO A 76 18.28 21.35 14.10
CA PRO A 76 18.51 22.48 13.21
C PRO A 76 17.22 23.29 12.97
N ALA A 77 17.31 24.61 13.10
CA ALA A 77 16.34 25.59 12.59
C ALA A 77 16.77 26.11 11.20
N PRO A 78 15.86 26.68 10.39
CA PRO A 78 16.02 26.77 8.93
C PRO A 78 16.70 28.08 8.48
N ALA A 79 17.41 28.03 7.35
CA ALA A 79 17.85 29.23 6.64
C ALA A 79 17.73 29.09 5.12
N LYS A 80 17.42 30.23 4.51
CA LYS A 80 16.90 30.48 3.16
C LYS A 80 17.98 30.43 2.07
N GLY A 81 17.56 30.00 0.88
CA GLY A 81 17.85 30.57 -0.43
C GLY A 81 19.30 30.85 -0.83
N LYS A 82 19.85 30.02 -1.73
CA LYS A 82 20.72 30.40 -2.87
C LYS A 82 20.81 29.23 -3.87
N SER A 83 20.97 29.61 -5.14
CA SER A 83 20.91 28.85 -6.40
C SER A 83 21.84 27.62 -6.52
N PRO A 84 21.54 26.67 -7.44
CA PRO A 84 22.18 25.35 -7.48
C PRO A 84 23.54 25.36 -8.20
N PRO A 85 24.51 24.52 -7.81
CA PRO A 85 25.71 24.30 -8.59
C PRO A 85 25.58 23.10 -9.56
N SER A 86 26.21 23.27 -10.71
CA SER A 86 26.42 22.29 -11.78
C SER A 86 27.31 21.12 -11.35
N TRP A 87 26.99 19.91 -11.82
CA TRP A 87 27.76 18.68 -11.59
C TRP A 87 28.84 18.46 -12.66
N PRO A 88 30.09 18.08 -12.29
CA PRO A 88 31.04 17.49 -13.23
C PRO A 88 30.90 15.95 -13.26
N PRO A 89 31.33 15.28 -14.35
CA PRO A 89 31.25 13.82 -14.46
C PRO A 89 32.58 13.18 -14.06
N SER A 90 32.54 12.14 -13.21
CA SER A 90 33.56 11.09 -13.23
C SER A 90 33.18 9.88 -12.39
N ALA A 91 33.53 8.72 -12.96
CA ALA A 91 33.38 7.39 -12.44
C ALA A 91 34.10 7.18 -11.09
N VAL A 92 33.52 6.32 -10.24
CA VAL A 92 34.21 5.72 -9.10
C VAL A 92 34.17 4.21 -9.25
N SER A 93 35.37 3.65 -9.26
CA SER A 93 35.71 2.23 -9.22
C SER A 93 35.20 1.58 -7.94
N ILE A 94 34.59 0.40 -8.07
CA ILE A 94 34.26 -0.50 -6.97
C ILE A 94 35.56 -1.18 -6.54
N ASN A 95 36.04 -0.89 -5.33
CA ASN A 95 36.83 -1.75 -4.46
C ASN A 95 37.07 -1.00 -3.16
N ASP A 96 36.39 -1.44 -2.09
CA ASP A 96 36.77 -1.38 -0.68
C ASP A 96 35.49 -1.60 0.15
N LEU A 97 35.15 -2.88 0.36
CA LEU A 97 34.22 -3.28 1.40
C LEU A 97 35.03 -4.02 2.46
N ASP A 98 35.19 -3.38 3.62
CA ASP A 98 35.67 -4.01 4.84
C ASP A 98 34.72 -5.15 5.24
N GLU A 99 35.29 -6.35 5.35
CA GLU A 99 34.63 -7.53 5.89
C GLU A 99 34.40 -7.36 7.40
N HIS A 100 33.18 -6.95 7.77
CA HIS A 100 32.65 -7.25 9.10
C HIS A 100 31.55 -8.30 8.98
N GLU A 101 31.96 -9.56 9.17
CA GLU A 101 31.14 -10.75 9.24
C GLU A 101 30.20 -10.69 10.46
N LEU A 102 29.06 -10.01 10.31
CA LEU A 102 27.94 -10.09 11.25
C LEU A 102 27.16 -11.38 10.96
N THR A 103 27.38 -12.38 11.81
CA THR A 103 26.75 -13.70 11.82
C THR A 103 25.25 -13.70 11.49
N VAL A 104 24.93 -14.07 10.26
CA VAL A 104 23.57 -14.32 9.73
C VAL A 104 22.79 -15.36 10.56
N GLY A 105 23.50 -16.24 11.29
CA GLY A 105 22.89 -17.26 12.15
C GLY A 105 22.12 -16.73 13.38
N SER A 106 22.50 -15.56 13.91
CA SER A 106 21.85 -14.99 15.11
C SER A 106 20.47 -14.37 14.78
N LEU A 107 20.34 -13.76 13.59
CA LEU A 107 19.08 -13.18 13.11
C LEU A 107 18.06 -14.24 12.67
N VAL A 108 18.52 -15.38 12.16
CA VAL A 108 17.64 -16.51 11.79
C VAL A 108 17.06 -17.20 13.03
N SER A 109 17.84 -17.32 14.11
CA SER A 109 17.40 -17.90 15.38
C SER A 109 16.35 -17.02 16.10
N GLN A 110 16.50 -15.69 16.06
CA GLN A 110 15.49 -14.78 16.63
C GLN A 110 14.20 -14.71 15.80
N ARG A 111 14.26 -14.91 14.47
CA ARG A 111 13.06 -15.00 13.61
C ARG A 111 12.25 -16.28 13.85
N ALA A 112 12.90 -17.38 14.19
CA ALA A 112 12.24 -18.67 14.37
C ALA A 112 11.46 -18.79 15.70
N ALA A 113 11.91 -18.15 16.78
CA ALA A 113 11.22 -18.21 18.08
C ALA A 113 10.04 -17.24 18.20
N ALA A 114 10.01 -16.16 17.41
CA ALA A 114 8.91 -15.20 17.37
C ALA A 114 7.72 -15.63 16.49
N ALA A 115 7.87 -16.71 15.71
CA ALA A 115 6.94 -17.12 14.68
C ALA A 115 5.64 -17.82 15.17
N THR A 116 5.51 -18.14 16.47
CA THR A 116 4.35 -18.93 16.96
C THR A 116 3.27 -18.13 17.68
N VAL A 117 3.55 -16.88 18.07
CA VAL A 117 2.60 -16.05 18.82
C VAL A 117 1.70 -15.31 17.82
N ASP A 118 0.39 -15.43 17.98
CA ASP A 118 -0.60 -14.74 17.15
C ASP A 118 -1.18 -13.55 17.92
N ASP A 119 -0.96 -12.34 17.41
CA ASP A 119 -1.47 -11.11 18.00
C ASP A 119 -2.87 -10.74 17.50
N THR A 120 -3.42 -11.50 16.54
CA THR A 120 -4.74 -11.20 15.95
C THR A 120 -5.88 -11.20 16.97
N PRO A 121 -5.99 -12.17 17.91
CA PRO A 121 -7.13 -12.22 18.85
C PRO A 121 -7.27 -10.95 19.69
N GLN A 122 -6.18 -10.47 20.30
CA GLN A 122 -6.28 -9.31 21.18
C GLN A 122 -6.43 -7.99 20.40
N ILE A 123 -5.95 -7.94 19.15
CA ILE A 123 -6.24 -6.83 18.23
C ILE A 123 -7.76 -6.76 17.99
N LEU A 124 -8.39 -7.89 17.62
CA LEU A 124 -9.85 -7.96 17.41
C LEU A 124 -10.64 -7.62 18.68
N ASP A 125 -10.18 -8.05 19.86
CA ASP A 125 -10.80 -7.68 21.13
C ASP A 125 -10.74 -6.18 21.39
N ALA A 126 -9.64 -5.50 21.06
CA ALA A 126 -9.56 -4.05 21.19
C ALA A 126 -10.54 -3.32 20.25
N PHE A 127 -10.66 -3.78 19.00
CA PHE A 127 -11.68 -3.27 18.06
C PHE A 127 -13.10 -3.51 18.58
N LYS A 128 -13.39 -4.68 19.13
CA LYS A 128 -14.69 -4.97 19.72
C LYS A 128 -15.02 -4.06 20.91
N ASN A 129 -14.04 -3.79 21.77
CA ASN A 129 -14.25 -3.12 23.05
C ASN A 129 -14.19 -1.59 22.98
N CYS A 130 -13.50 -1.04 21.98
CA CYS A 130 -13.24 0.40 21.84
C CYS A 130 -13.47 0.93 20.40
N GLY A 131 -14.03 0.11 19.50
CA GLY A 131 -14.33 0.48 18.12
C GLY A 131 -15.54 1.41 17.94
N LYS A 132 -16.26 1.72 19.03
CA LYS A 132 -17.41 2.64 19.06
C LYS A 132 -17.19 3.71 20.12
N ASP A 133 -17.24 4.98 19.70
CA ASP A 133 -17.05 6.17 20.55
C ASP A 133 -15.78 6.09 21.41
N GLY A 134 -14.70 5.56 20.82
CA GLY A 134 -13.53 5.11 21.55
C GLY A 134 -12.22 5.29 20.80
N THR A 135 -11.13 4.99 21.51
CA THR A 135 -9.77 5.11 21.00
C THR A 135 -9.05 3.77 21.11
N ILE A 136 -8.30 3.39 20.08
CA ILE A 136 -7.47 2.19 20.07
C ILE A 136 -6.03 2.62 19.83
N ILE A 137 -5.12 2.22 20.71
CA ILE A 137 -3.70 2.58 20.65
C ILE A 137 -2.89 1.29 20.57
N PHE A 138 -2.22 1.05 19.45
CA PHE A 138 -1.23 -0.01 19.31
C PHE A 138 0.14 0.56 19.63
N THR A 139 0.75 0.12 20.73
CA THR A 139 2.09 0.55 21.14
C THR A 139 3.17 0.08 20.15
N GLU A 140 4.37 0.63 20.28
CA GLU A 140 5.53 0.17 19.53
C GLU A 140 5.81 -1.33 19.77
N GLY A 141 6.38 -1.99 18.76
CA GLY A 141 6.71 -3.41 18.76
C GLY A 141 6.15 -4.15 17.54
N VAL A 142 6.32 -5.48 17.49
CA VAL A 142 5.92 -6.32 16.36
C VAL A 142 4.69 -7.14 16.75
N TYR A 143 3.60 -6.95 15.99
CA TYR A 143 2.36 -7.72 16.05
C TYR A 143 2.37 -8.73 14.91
N ASN A 144 2.33 -10.01 15.25
CA ASN A 144 2.27 -11.10 14.29
C ASN A 144 0.80 -11.38 13.94
N ILE A 145 0.42 -11.08 12.70
CA ILE A 145 -0.94 -11.27 12.21
C ILE A 145 -1.02 -12.65 11.55
N ARG A 146 -1.69 -13.60 12.21
CA ARG A 146 -1.80 -14.99 11.73
C ARG A 146 -3.22 -15.38 11.35
N GLN A 147 -4.18 -14.47 11.51
CA GLN A 147 -5.58 -14.66 11.12
C GLN A 147 -6.10 -13.49 10.29
N VAL A 148 -7.11 -13.76 9.48
CA VAL A 148 -7.87 -12.70 8.79
C VAL A 148 -8.61 -11.83 9.81
N MET A 149 -8.73 -10.54 9.51
CA MET A 149 -9.37 -9.57 10.40
C MET A 149 -10.62 -8.98 9.76
N ASN A 150 -11.70 -8.90 10.54
CA ASN A 150 -12.88 -8.14 10.18
C ASN A 150 -13.16 -7.14 11.30
N THR A 151 -12.86 -5.88 11.02
CA THR A 151 -13.08 -4.74 11.92
C THR A 151 -14.00 -3.74 11.22
N THR A 152 -15.09 -4.25 10.67
CA THR A 152 -16.21 -3.44 10.20
C THR A 152 -17.10 -3.03 11.37
N ASP A 153 -18.11 -2.18 11.12
CA ASP A 153 -19.03 -1.66 12.16
C ASP A 153 -18.35 -0.75 13.22
N LEU A 154 -17.29 -0.05 12.83
CA LEU A 154 -16.67 0.99 13.64
C LEU A 154 -17.50 2.29 13.60
N SER A 155 -17.50 3.06 14.68
CA SER A 155 -18.20 4.36 14.72
C SER A 155 -17.52 5.35 15.64
N ASN A 156 -17.23 6.57 15.15
CA ASN A 156 -16.58 7.63 15.95
C ASN A 156 -15.32 7.10 16.66
N CYS A 157 -14.45 6.42 15.91
CA CYS A 157 -13.33 5.69 16.46
C CYS A 157 -12.00 6.26 15.96
N SER A 158 -11.08 6.49 16.89
CA SER A 158 -9.70 6.90 16.60
C SER A 158 -8.72 5.77 16.86
N ILE A 159 -7.94 5.43 15.84
CA ILE A 159 -6.98 4.32 15.87
C ILE A 159 -5.58 4.91 15.68
N HIS A 160 -4.68 4.63 16.62
CA HIS A 160 -3.32 5.09 16.65
C HIS A 160 -2.38 3.89 16.59
N ILE A 161 -1.52 3.84 15.57
CA ILE A 161 -0.62 2.70 15.35
C ILE A 161 0.83 3.18 15.42
N TYR A 162 1.55 2.70 16.43
CA TYR A 162 3.00 2.93 16.55
C TYR A 162 3.83 1.66 16.28
N GLY A 163 3.15 0.51 16.14
CA GLY A 163 3.78 -0.79 15.94
C GLY A 163 3.89 -1.22 14.48
N LYS A 164 4.44 -2.42 14.31
CA LYS A 164 4.63 -3.10 13.02
C LYS A 164 3.72 -4.33 12.97
N PHE A 165 2.86 -4.43 11.98
CA PHE A 165 1.97 -5.56 11.76
C PHE A 165 2.59 -6.43 10.67
N VAL A 166 2.91 -7.67 10.99
CA VAL A 166 3.60 -8.60 10.09
C VAL A 166 2.69 -9.80 9.85
N TRP A 167 2.22 -9.95 8.61
CA TRP A 167 1.35 -11.06 8.23
C TRP A 167 2.16 -12.35 8.07
N SER A 168 1.62 -13.46 8.57
CA SER A 168 2.31 -14.75 8.46
C SER A 168 2.41 -15.23 7.01
N ALA A 169 3.57 -15.79 6.68
CA ALA A 169 3.89 -16.36 5.37
C ALA A 169 4.17 -17.87 5.43
N ASP A 170 4.09 -18.47 6.61
CA ASP A 170 4.37 -19.89 6.87
C ASP A 170 3.19 -20.82 6.53
N ASN A 171 1.99 -20.27 6.28
CA ASN A 171 0.80 -21.03 5.91
C ASN A 171 -0.03 -20.34 4.82
N ILE A 172 0.49 -20.30 3.59
CA ILE A 172 -0.23 -19.73 2.44
C ILE A 172 -1.60 -20.39 2.24
N ALA A 173 -1.70 -21.71 2.46
CA ALA A 173 -2.96 -22.45 2.34
C ALA A 173 -4.05 -21.93 3.30
N TYR A 174 -3.70 -21.34 4.45
CA TYR A 174 -4.66 -20.69 5.35
C TYR A 174 -5.24 -19.43 4.73
N TRP A 175 -4.39 -18.57 4.19
CA TRP A 175 -4.81 -17.31 3.59
C TRP A 175 -5.66 -17.53 2.32
N LEU A 176 -5.27 -18.50 1.50
CA LEU A 176 -6.04 -18.89 0.30
C LEU A 176 -7.46 -19.34 0.62
N ARG A 177 -7.67 -20.05 1.75
CA ARG A 177 -8.99 -20.58 2.13
C ARG A 177 -9.80 -19.66 3.03
N SER A 178 -9.15 -18.75 3.76
CA SER A 178 -9.79 -17.99 4.86
C SER A 178 -9.99 -16.50 4.56
N SER A 179 -9.31 -15.96 3.54
CA SER A 179 -9.46 -14.54 3.16
C SER A 179 -10.92 -14.20 2.82
N TYR A 180 -11.36 -13.01 3.23
CA TYR A 180 -12.72 -12.57 3.02
C TYR A 180 -12.94 -12.16 1.57
N GLY A 181 -13.98 -12.68 0.92
CA GLY A 181 -14.33 -12.25 -0.44
C GLY A 181 -14.81 -10.80 -0.46
N VAL A 182 -14.31 -10.01 -1.42
CA VAL A 182 -14.70 -8.60 -1.62
C VAL A 182 -15.63 -8.41 -2.82
N THR A 183 -16.22 -9.50 -3.33
CA THR A 183 -17.15 -9.62 -4.48
C THR A 183 -16.61 -9.17 -5.85
N TYR A 184 -15.77 -8.13 -5.91
CA TYR A 184 -15.16 -7.64 -7.14
C TYR A 184 -14.21 -8.68 -7.74
N ALA A 185 -14.50 -9.12 -8.97
CA ALA A 185 -13.66 -10.03 -9.76
C ALA A 185 -13.18 -11.30 -9.02
N GLY A 186 -13.94 -11.79 -8.03
CA GLY A 186 -13.55 -12.92 -7.18
C GLY A 186 -12.29 -12.69 -6.35
N ARG A 187 -11.94 -11.44 -6.04
CA ARG A 187 -10.80 -11.09 -5.17
C ARG A 187 -11.18 -11.28 -3.70
N SER A 188 -10.16 -11.39 -2.84
CA SER A 188 -10.31 -11.53 -1.39
C SER A 188 -9.33 -10.64 -0.64
N THR A 189 -9.55 -10.45 0.67
CA THR A 189 -8.72 -9.58 1.53
C THR A 189 -8.36 -10.25 2.86
N ALA A 190 -7.20 -9.88 3.40
CA ALA A 190 -6.76 -10.28 4.73
C ALA A 190 -7.43 -9.46 5.83
N TRP A 191 -7.81 -8.21 5.53
CA TRP A 191 -8.42 -7.30 6.50
C TRP A 191 -9.58 -6.51 5.89
N LEU A 192 -10.80 -6.82 6.33
CA LEU A 192 -11.97 -5.97 6.11
C LEU A 192 -12.04 -4.89 7.19
N PHE A 193 -11.98 -3.63 6.79
CA PHE A 193 -12.00 -2.47 7.66
C PHE A 193 -13.12 -1.51 7.24
N GLY A 194 -13.95 -1.02 8.16
CA GLY A 194 -15.06 -0.14 7.76
C GLY A 194 -15.90 0.36 8.92
N GLY A 195 -16.74 1.36 8.65
CA GLY A 195 -17.51 2.05 9.68
C GLY A 195 -17.87 3.49 9.30
N HIS A 196 -18.30 4.27 10.27
CA HIS A 196 -18.65 5.67 10.11
C HIS A 196 -17.77 6.57 10.99
N ASN A 197 -17.16 7.61 10.40
CA ASN A 197 -16.32 8.57 11.13
C ASN A 197 -15.16 7.86 11.88
N VAL A 198 -14.24 7.30 11.11
CA VAL A 198 -13.11 6.51 11.64
C VAL A 198 -11.81 7.06 11.11
N ASN A 199 -10.83 7.21 11.99
CA ASN A 199 -9.50 7.69 11.62
C ASN A 199 -8.40 6.76 12.11
N MET A 200 -7.62 6.22 11.17
CA MET A 200 -6.46 5.35 11.42
C MET A 200 -5.18 6.11 11.09
N ARG A 201 -4.34 6.35 12.10
CA ARG A 201 -3.11 7.14 11.99
C ARG A 201 -1.89 6.33 12.41
N GLY A 202 -0.91 6.28 11.52
CA GLY A 202 0.36 5.60 11.74
C GLY A 202 1.51 6.50 12.18
N TYR A 203 1.34 7.83 12.11
CA TYR A 203 2.34 8.82 12.55
C TYR A 203 3.74 8.64 11.94
N GLY A 204 3.84 8.03 10.75
CA GLY A 204 5.12 7.67 10.13
C GLY A 204 5.89 6.55 10.86
N LYS A 205 5.25 5.88 11.84
CA LYS A 205 5.81 4.75 12.59
C LYS A 205 5.18 3.41 12.20
N ALA A 206 3.91 3.40 11.83
CA ALA A 206 3.20 2.18 11.48
C ALA A 206 3.77 1.52 10.22
N LEU A 207 4.04 0.22 10.32
CA LEU A 207 4.46 -0.62 9.19
C LEU A 207 3.51 -1.81 9.05
N PHE A 208 2.93 -2.00 7.87
CA PHE A 208 2.21 -3.21 7.49
C PHE A 208 3.06 -4.01 6.51
N ASP A 209 3.57 -5.16 6.95
CA ASP A 209 4.42 -6.05 6.16
C ASP A 209 3.65 -7.33 5.79
N GLY A 210 3.36 -7.48 4.50
CA GLY A 210 2.63 -8.63 4.00
C GLY A 210 3.45 -9.92 3.84
N ASN A 211 4.78 -9.86 4.01
CA ASN A 211 5.70 -10.97 3.68
C ASN A 211 5.48 -11.51 2.24
N GLY A 212 5.24 -10.62 1.28
CA GLY A 212 4.84 -10.92 -0.10
C GLY A 212 5.80 -11.74 -0.96
N GLN A 213 7.08 -11.90 -0.59
CA GLN A 213 8.03 -12.63 -1.44
C GLN A 213 7.60 -14.09 -1.67
N VAL A 214 7.12 -14.77 -0.62
CA VAL A 214 6.64 -16.16 -0.74
C VAL A 214 5.45 -16.27 -1.70
N TRP A 215 4.62 -15.23 -1.78
CA TRP A 215 3.48 -15.14 -2.67
C TRP A 215 3.91 -14.92 -4.11
N ILE A 216 4.90 -14.04 -4.32
CA ILE A 216 5.51 -13.78 -5.62
C ILE A 216 6.12 -15.08 -6.19
N ASP A 217 6.91 -15.78 -5.36
CA ASP A 217 7.59 -17.01 -5.76
C ASP A 217 6.63 -18.18 -6.01
N GLN A 218 5.54 -18.26 -5.25
CA GLN A 218 4.48 -19.23 -5.48
C GLN A 218 3.71 -18.92 -6.76
N ASN A 219 3.42 -17.64 -7.03
CA ASN A 219 2.60 -17.21 -8.15
C ASN A 219 3.35 -17.31 -9.50
N LYS A 220 4.68 -17.20 -9.52
CA LYS A 220 5.53 -17.43 -10.71
C LYS A 220 5.08 -16.68 -11.98
N ASN A 221 4.87 -15.37 -11.87
CA ASN A 221 4.35 -14.51 -12.94
C ASN A 221 2.94 -14.88 -13.47
N ASN A 222 2.22 -15.81 -12.86
CA ASN A 222 0.80 -16.00 -13.17
C ASN A 222 0.01 -14.74 -12.79
N SER A 223 -1.20 -14.61 -13.32
CA SER A 223 -2.07 -13.49 -13.02
C SER A 223 -2.74 -13.69 -11.63
N ASN A 224 -4.07 -13.61 -11.59
CA ASN A 224 -4.86 -13.74 -10.38
C ASN A 224 -4.76 -15.15 -9.78
N GLN A 225 -4.37 -15.22 -8.51
CA GLN A 225 -4.52 -16.42 -7.69
C GLN A 225 -5.74 -16.26 -6.78
N ASN A 226 -6.69 -17.19 -6.83
CA ASN A 226 -7.89 -17.15 -5.97
C ASN A 226 -7.48 -17.26 -4.49
N GLY A 227 -8.04 -16.39 -3.64
CA GLY A 227 -7.73 -16.37 -2.21
C GLY A 227 -6.43 -15.65 -1.84
N ARG A 228 -5.62 -15.20 -2.80
CA ARG A 228 -4.43 -14.38 -2.56
C ARG A 228 -4.89 -12.99 -2.08
N PRO A 229 -4.63 -12.61 -0.82
CA PRO A 229 -5.38 -11.53 -0.19
C PRO A 229 -4.83 -10.15 -0.51
N ILE A 230 -5.74 -9.19 -0.74
CA ILE A 230 -5.50 -7.75 -0.59
C ILE A 230 -5.14 -7.47 0.88
N SER A 231 -4.12 -6.64 1.15
CA SER A 231 -3.68 -6.38 2.52
C SER A 231 -4.77 -5.73 3.38
N LEU A 232 -5.40 -4.64 2.91
CA LEU A 232 -6.51 -3.97 3.60
C LEU A 232 -7.60 -3.52 2.62
N THR A 233 -8.85 -3.87 2.91
CA THR A 233 -10.01 -3.35 2.17
C THR A 233 -10.84 -2.43 3.06
N ILE A 234 -10.97 -1.16 2.66
CA ILE A 234 -11.97 -0.25 3.21
C ILE A 234 -13.32 -0.64 2.61
N TRP A 235 -14.17 -1.25 3.43
CA TRP A 235 -15.42 -1.86 3.02
C TRP A 235 -16.60 -1.17 3.69
N LYS A 236 -17.52 -0.61 2.89
CA LYS A 236 -18.70 0.10 3.40
C LYS A 236 -18.35 1.19 4.43
N GLY A 237 -17.24 1.88 4.22
CA GLY A 237 -16.77 2.97 5.06
C GLY A 237 -17.41 4.30 4.67
N THR A 238 -17.71 5.16 5.65
CA THR A 238 -18.11 6.55 5.43
C THR A 238 -17.32 7.47 6.34
N ASN A 239 -16.75 8.55 5.80
CA ASN A 239 -15.91 9.48 6.56
C ASN A 239 -14.71 8.76 7.19
N ILE A 240 -13.83 8.24 6.33
CA ILE A 240 -12.66 7.46 6.73
C ILE A 240 -11.38 8.26 6.45
N LEU A 241 -10.46 8.29 7.40
CA LEU A 241 -9.09 8.80 7.21
C LEU A 241 -8.07 7.69 7.46
N ILE A 242 -7.18 7.47 6.50
CA ILE A 242 -5.96 6.66 6.65
C ILE A 242 -4.76 7.57 6.43
N ASP A 243 -3.87 7.65 7.42
CA ASP A 243 -2.76 8.63 7.40
C ASP A 243 -1.46 8.07 7.96
N GLY A 244 -0.35 8.27 7.25
CA GLY A 244 1.00 8.09 7.79
C GLY A 244 1.39 6.62 8.05
N ILE A 245 0.96 5.70 7.17
CA ILE A 245 1.25 4.26 7.28
C ILE A 245 2.13 3.81 6.11
N THR A 246 3.11 2.97 6.41
CA THR A 246 3.98 2.32 5.43
C THR A 246 3.51 0.89 5.16
N TRP A 247 3.36 0.49 3.90
CA TRP A 247 3.19 -0.91 3.49
C TRP A 247 4.45 -1.45 2.82
N ARG A 248 4.79 -2.68 3.16
CA ARG A 248 5.85 -3.44 2.51
C ARG A 248 5.36 -4.82 2.10
N MET A 249 5.85 -5.25 0.94
CA MET A 249 5.71 -6.63 0.46
C MET A 249 4.26 -7.14 0.57
N SER A 250 3.32 -6.42 -0.03
CA SER A 250 1.93 -6.84 -0.09
C SER A 250 1.80 -8.19 -0.80
N GLN A 251 0.88 -9.03 -0.34
CA GLN A 251 0.62 -10.33 -0.97
C GLN A 251 -0.04 -10.15 -2.34
N PHE A 252 -0.99 -9.23 -2.47
CA PHE A 252 -1.71 -8.82 -3.69
C PHE A 252 -1.74 -7.28 -3.75
N TRP A 253 -2.87 -6.67 -4.09
CA TRP A 253 -3.08 -5.22 -3.92
C TRP A 253 -2.82 -4.80 -2.48
N HIS A 254 -2.20 -3.64 -2.30
CA HIS A 254 -1.96 -3.08 -0.97
C HIS A 254 -3.31 -2.68 -0.35
N THR A 255 -4.12 -1.90 -1.08
CA THR A 255 -5.41 -1.46 -0.56
C THR A 255 -6.53 -1.48 -1.60
N PHE A 256 -7.76 -1.63 -1.11
CA PHE A 256 -8.97 -1.56 -1.92
C PHE A 256 -10.05 -0.75 -1.21
N VAL A 257 -10.66 0.21 -1.91
CA VAL A 257 -11.77 1.02 -1.40
C VAL A 257 -13.04 0.62 -2.12
N ALA A 258 -13.94 -0.03 -1.38
CA ALA A 258 -15.13 -0.64 -1.94
C ALA A 258 -16.39 -0.24 -1.18
N HIS A 259 -17.44 0.10 -1.92
CA HIS A 259 -18.74 0.51 -1.36
C HIS A 259 -18.64 1.67 -0.36
N SER A 260 -17.65 2.55 -0.52
CA SER A 260 -17.30 3.54 0.49
C SER A 260 -17.52 4.96 0.01
N GLN A 261 -17.71 5.88 0.95
CA GLN A 261 -17.91 7.29 0.67
C GLN A 261 -17.04 8.17 1.56
N ASN A 262 -16.50 9.26 1.01
CA ASN A 262 -15.72 10.25 1.76
C ASN A 262 -14.53 9.59 2.48
N VAL A 263 -13.59 9.08 1.68
CA VAL A 263 -12.38 8.41 2.17
C VAL A 263 -11.17 9.26 1.79
N THR A 264 -10.36 9.61 2.78
CA THR A 264 -9.07 10.28 2.59
C THR A 264 -7.93 9.33 2.95
N MET A 265 -6.98 9.19 2.04
CA MET A 265 -5.75 8.42 2.24
C MET A 265 -4.55 9.33 1.96
N THR A 266 -3.67 9.56 2.95
CA THR A 266 -2.57 10.51 2.78
C THR A 266 -1.30 10.12 3.54
N ASN A 267 -0.14 10.62 3.08
CA ASN A 267 1.18 10.36 3.66
C ASN A 267 1.50 8.86 3.71
N LEU A 268 1.23 8.16 2.61
CA LEU A 268 1.44 6.71 2.53
C LEU A 268 2.74 6.39 1.78
N ASP A 269 3.31 5.23 2.08
CA ASP A 269 4.48 4.69 1.37
C ASP A 269 4.28 3.20 1.17
N MET A 270 4.18 2.76 -0.08
CA MET A 270 3.89 1.37 -0.45
C MET A 270 5.00 0.83 -1.34
N ASN A 271 5.59 -0.30 -0.97
CA ASN A 271 6.63 -0.92 -1.78
C ASN A 271 6.53 -2.45 -1.76
N THR A 272 6.34 -3.03 -2.94
CA THR A 272 6.52 -4.46 -3.18
C THR A 272 7.50 -4.66 -4.33
N THR A 273 8.74 -5.02 -3.97
CA THR A 273 9.82 -5.31 -4.92
C THR A 273 10.25 -6.76 -4.76
N SER A 274 10.22 -7.52 -5.84
CA SER A 274 10.70 -8.91 -5.82
C SER A 274 12.22 -8.96 -5.75
N ASN A 275 12.75 -9.92 -4.99
CA ASN A 275 14.17 -10.26 -4.99
C ASN A 275 14.49 -11.56 -5.74
N SER A 276 13.54 -12.08 -6.52
CA SER A 276 13.69 -13.30 -7.32
C SER A 276 13.44 -13.03 -8.81
N GLN A 277 13.56 -14.06 -9.66
CA GLN A 277 13.24 -13.93 -11.10
C GLN A 277 11.74 -13.68 -11.38
N TRP A 278 10.88 -13.81 -10.36
CA TRP A 278 9.44 -13.60 -10.49
C TRP A 278 9.09 -12.14 -10.19
N LYS A 279 8.07 -11.61 -10.86
CA LYS A 279 7.61 -10.22 -10.76
C LYS A 279 6.54 -10.07 -9.68
N ALA A 280 6.44 -8.87 -9.13
CA ALA A 280 5.39 -8.46 -8.19
C ALA A 280 4.01 -8.27 -8.86
N VAL A 281 3.55 -9.26 -9.63
CA VAL A 281 2.32 -9.20 -10.44
C VAL A 281 1.10 -8.90 -9.57
N ASN A 282 0.25 -7.94 -9.96
CA ASN A 282 -0.96 -7.54 -9.24
C ASN A 282 -0.70 -7.09 -7.79
N THR A 283 0.28 -6.20 -7.61
CA THR A 283 0.59 -5.58 -6.31
C THR A 283 0.18 -4.12 -6.28
N ASP A 284 -0.97 -3.82 -6.88
CA ASP A 284 -1.55 -2.50 -7.06
C ASP A 284 -1.51 -1.68 -5.76
N GLY A 285 -1.35 -0.36 -5.86
CA GLY A 285 -1.35 0.52 -4.69
C GLY A 285 -2.75 0.63 -4.06
N THR A 286 -3.66 1.31 -4.75
CA THR A 286 -5.03 1.51 -4.30
C THR A 286 -6.00 1.35 -5.46
N ASP A 287 -6.93 0.42 -5.32
CA ASP A 287 -8.04 0.26 -6.24
C ASP A 287 -9.32 0.84 -5.63
N THR A 288 -10.19 1.43 -6.45
CA THR A 288 -11.53 1.89 -6.02
C THR A 288 -12.63 1.20 -6.80
N TRP A 289 -13.75 0.88 -6.16
CA TRP A 289 -14.91 0.28 -6.81
C TRP A 289 -16.20 0.61 -6.07
N ASN A 290 -17.30 0.88 -6.79
CA ASN A 290 -18.60 1.24 -6.18
C ASN A 290 -18.48 2.31 -5.09
N SER A 291 -17.61 3.31 -5.28
CA SER A 291 -17.23 4.26 -4.23
C SER A 291 -17.26 5.71 -4.71
N LYS A 292 -17.44 6.66 -3.80
CA LYS A 292 -17.47 8.08 -4.18
C LYS A 292 -16.80 8.99 -3.17
N ASP A 293 -16.37 10.16 -3.64
CA ASP A 293 -15.72 11.18 -2.81
C ASP A 293 -14.44 10.62 -2.18
N ILE A 294 -13.47 10.24 -3.03
CA ILE A 294 -12.21 9.63 -2.59
C ILE A 294 -11.06 10.59 -2.87
N THR A 295 -10.26 10.87 -1.84
CA THR A 295 -9.07 11.71 -1.94
C THR A 295 -7.84 10.91 -1.57
N ILE A 296 -6.86 10.87 -2.47
CA ILE A 296 -5.56 10.24 -2.24
C ILE A 296 -4.46 11.27 -2.47
N SER A 297 -3.55 11.44 -1.51
CA SER A 297 -2.49 12.44 -1.65
C SER A 297 -1.17 12.10 -0.95
N ASN A 298 -0.07 12.72 -1.37
CA ASN A 298 1.25 12.62 -0.73
C ASN A 298 1.67 11.16 -0.55
N TRP A 299 1.83 10.45 -1.65
CA TRP A 299 1.97 9.00 -1.63
C TRP A 299 3.01 8.51 -2.63
N THR A 300 3.84 7.59 -2.19
CA THR A 300 4.83 6.89 -3.02
C THR A 300 4.47 5.42 -3.16
N VAL A 301 4.53 4.90 -4.39
CA VAL A 301 4.24 3.50 -4.70
C VAL A 301 5.35 2.91 -5.57
N THR A 302 5.89 1.78 -5.12
CA THR A 302 6.64 0.84 -5.96
C THR A 302 5.87 -0.47 -5.99
N CYS A 303 5.38 -0.86 -7.17
CA CYS A 303 4.58 -2.07 -7.34
C CYS A 303 4.82 -2.67 -8.72
N GLY A 304 4.30 -3.88 -8.96
CA GLY A 304 4.34 -4.54 -10.27
C GLY A 304 3.06 -4.40 -11.10
N ASP A 305 2.16 -3.48 -10.74
CA ASP A 305 0.88 -3.20 -11.43
C ASP A 305 0.46 -1.74 -11.19
N ASP A 306 -0.81 -1.36 -11.37
CA ASP A 306 -1.32 0.01 -11.21
C ASP A 306 -0.92 0.66 -9.87
N CYS A 307 -0.44 1.91 -9.89
CA CYS A 307 -0.37 2.69 -8.64
C CYS A 307 -1.78 2.92 -8.10
N ILE A 308 -2.67 3.35 -9.01
CA ILE A 308 -4.06 3.61 -8.69
C ILE A 308 -4.92 3.12 -9.83
N SER A 309 -5.96 2.39 -9.48
CA SER A 309 -6.94 1.90 -10.44
C SER A 309 -8.34 2.31 -10.05
N VAL A 310 -8.96 3.18 -10.84
CA VAL A 310 -10.36 3.58 -10.67
C VAL A 310 -11.25 2.60 -11.41
N LYS A 311 -11.86 1.64 -10.71
CA LYS A 311 -12.78 0.67 -11.31
C LYS A 311 -14.20 1.23 -11.39
N GLY A 312 -15.08 0.42 -11.99
CA GLY A 312 -16.48 0.74 -12.25
C GLY A 312 -17.25 1.27 -11.03
N ASN A 313 -18.21 2.14 -11.34
CA ASN A 313 -19.11 2.81 -10.40
C ASN A 313 -18.36 3.64 -9.35
N SER A 314 -17.29 4.30 -9.78
CA SER A 314 -16.51 5.21 -8.94
C SER A 314 -16.68 6.64 -9.41
N THR A 315 -16.91 7.58 -8.49
CA THR A 315 -17.19 8.98 -8.85
C THR A 315 -16.55 9.97 -7.89
N ASN A 316 -16.13 11.13 -8.40
CA ASN A 316 -15.49 12.18 -7.59
C ASN A 316 -14.23 11.66 -6.88
N ILE A 317 -13.24 11.31 -7.70
CA ILE A 317 -11.95 10.79 -7.24
C ILE A 317 -10.88 11.84 -7.52
N HIS A 318 -10.15 12.23 -6.49
CA HIS A 318 -9.04 13.17 -6.59
C HIS A 318 -7.76 12.55 -6.08
N VAL A 319 -6.76 12.52 -6.94
CA VAL A 319 -5.44 11.98 -6.65
C VAL A 319 -4.41 13.07 -6.91
N SER A 320 -3.57 13.37 -5.92
CA SER A 320 -2.54 14.40 -6.07
C SER A 320 -1.21 14.11 -5.40
N ASN A 321 -0.11 14.65 -5.92
CA ASN A 321 1.23 14.57 -5.32
C ASN A 321 1.69 13.11 -5.12
N ILE A 322 1.78 12.38 -6.22
CA ILE A 322 2.09 10.95 -6.24
C ILE A 322 3.43 10.68 -6.90
N VAL A 323 4.19 9.74 -6.36
CA VAL A 323 5.38 9.19 -7.01
C VAL A 323 5.20 7.69 -7.26
N CYS A 324 5.40 7.26 -8.51
CA CYS A 324 5.22 5.88 -8.92
C CYS A 324 6.49 5.31 -9.53
N HIS A 325 6.88 4.11 -9.09
CA HIS A 325 8.02 3.37 -9.59
C HIS A 325 7.59 1.98 -10.10
N GLU A 326 8.11 1.58 -11.26
CA GLU A 326 7.94 0.23 -11.83
C GLU A 326 6.48 -0.22 -12.02
N SER A 327 5.54 0.74 -12.04
CA SER A 327 4.10 0.51 -11.90
C SER A 327 3.31 0.55 -13.22
N GLY A 328 1.98 0.36 -13.14
CA GLY A 328 0.98 0.72 -14.15
C GLY A 328 0.50 2.17 -14.05
N ALA A 329 1.01 2.95 -13.08
CA ALA A 329 0.67 4.35 -12.82
C ALA A 329 -0.86 4.55 -12.62
N MET A 330 -1.44 5.57 -13.24
CA MET A 330 -2.83 5.99 -13.04
C MET A 330 -3.72 5.39 -14.12
N CYS A 331 -4.61 4.50 -13.69
CA CYS A 331 -5.53 3.81 -14.57
C CYS A 331 -6.98 4.14 -14.23
N VAL A 332 -7.79 4.38 -15.26
CA VAL A 332 -9.25 4.19 -15.17
C VAL A 332 -9.58 2.84 -15.81
N GLY A 333 -10.04 1.91 -14.98
CA GLY A 333 -10.48 0.57 -15.37
C GLY A 333 -9.68 -0.58 -14.76
N SER A 334 -9.84 -1.81 -15.24
CA SER A 334 -10.76 -2.18 -16.32
C SER A 334 -12.23 -2.04 -15.92
N MET A 335 -13.07 -1.69 -16.90
CA MET A 335 -14.52 -1.57 -16.72
C MET A 335 -15.29 -2.20 -17.88
N GLY A 336 -16.55 -2.55 -17.63
CA GLY A 336 -17.46 -3.08 -18.65
C GLY A 336 -17.25 -4.57 -18.93
N SER A 337 -16.62 -5.32 -18.02
CA SER A 337 -16.35 -6.75 -18.20
C SER A 337 -17.62 -7.59 -18.32
N ASN A 338 -18.72 -7.12 -17.71
CA ASN A 338 -20.03 -7.71 -17.87
C ASN A 338 -20.81 -6.93 -18.93
N ALA A 339 -20.95 -7.49 -20.13
CA ALA A 339 -21.65 -6.85 -21.23
C ALA A 339 -23.13 -6.54 -20.92
N ASN A 340 -23.74 -7.19 -19.92
CA ASN A 340 -25.13 -7.00 -19.52
C ASN A 340 -25.32 -5.97 -18.39
N GLN A 341 -24.23 -5.50 -17.78
CA GLN A 341 -24.28 -4.55 -16.68
C GLN A 341 -23.38 -3.36 -17.00
N PRO A 342 -23.94 -2.16 -17.14
CA PRO A 342 -23.12 -0.98 -17.40
C PRO A 342 -22.28 -0.62 -16.17
N ASP A 343 -21.05 -0.18 -16.42
CA ASP A 343 -20.16 0.39 -15.41
C ASP A 343 -19.94 1.88 -15.69
N TYR A 344 -19.93 2.70 -14.65
CA TYR A 344 -19.82 4.16 -14.78
C TYR A 344 -18.63 4.72 -14.00
N VAL A 345 -17.83 5.58 -14.64
CA VAL A 345 -16.86 6.42 -13.93
C VAL A 345 -17.04 7.87 -14.36
N ASP A 346 -17.16 8.74 -13.37
CA ASP A 346 -17.39 10.17 -13.56
C ASP A 346 -16.47 10.98 -12.64
N ASN A 347 -15.96 12.11 -13.14
CA ASN A 347 -15.27 13.13 -12.32
C ASN A 347 -14.02 12.57 -11.61
N VAL A 348 -12.96 12.32 -12.38
CA VAL A 348 -11.68 11.84 -11.85
C VAL A 348 -10.58 12.83 -12.21
N VAL A 349 -9.75 13.18 -11.23
CA VAL A 349 -8.58 14.03 -11.44
C VAL A 349 -7.34 13.35 -10.86
N PHE A 350 -6.34 13.14 -11.71
CA PHE A 350 -4.98 12.79 -11.33
C PHE A 350 -4.07 13.98 -11.59
N GLU A 351 -3.40 14.50 -10.56
CA GLU A 351 -2.51 15.64 -10.73
C GLU A 351 -1.21 15.62 -9.95
N ASN A 352 -0.19 16.30 -10.44
CA ASN A 352 1.13 16.41 -9.82
C ASN A 352 1.73 15.02 -9.57
N VAL A 353 2.02 14.32 -10.66
CA VAL A 353 2.51 12.94 -10.60
C VAL A 353 3.89 12.82 -11.21
N THR A 354 4.77 12.09 -10.53
CA THR A 354 6.10 11.73 -11.02
C THR A 354 6.20 10.23 -11.23
N LEU A 355 6.64 9.80 -12.41
CA LEU A 355 6.69 8.40 -12.81
C LEU A 355 8.11 7.97 -13.20
N TYR A 356 8.52 6.79 -12.77
CA TYR A 356 9.80 6.18 -13.13
C TYR A 356 9.62 4.74 -13.59
N HIS A 357 10.19 4.42 -14.76
CA HIS A 357 10.26 3.08 -15.33
C HIS A 357 8.91 2.34 -15.45
N SER A 358 7.81 3.08 -15.36
CA SER A 358 6.46 2.52 -15.32
C SER A 358 6.03 2.02 -16.71
N SER A 359 5.05 1.14 -16.74
CA SER A 359 4.50 0.62 -17.98
C SER A 359 3.59 1.61 -18.70
N ASN A 360 2.83 2.39 -17.95
CA ASN A 360 1.97 3.44 -18.49
C ASN A 360 2.11 4.71 -17.65
N ALA A 361 1.48 5.80 -18.08
CA ALA A 361 1.38 7.02 -17.29
C ALA A 361 -0.07 7.40 -16.99
N ALA A 362 -0.88 7.57 -18.04
CA ALA A 362 -2.22 8.14 -17.93
C ALA A 362 -3.14 7.43 -18.93
N TRP A 363 -3.87 6.42 -18.47
CA TRP A 363 -4.53 5.49 -19.39
C TRP A 363 -5.90 4.98 -18.95
N ILE A 364 -6.71 4.63 -19.95
CA ILE A 364 -8.08 4.13 -19.80
C ILE A 364 -8.17 2.75 -20.46
N LYS A 365 -8.64 1.74 -19.72
CA LYS A 365 -8.80 0.38 -20.22
C LYS A 365 -10.22 -0.12 -20.00
N THR A 366 -10.89 -0.54 -21.07
CA THR A 366 -12.25 -1.11 -20.94
C THR A 366 -12.36 -2.42 -21.71
N TYR A 367 -13.37 -3.21 -21.37
CA TYR A 367 -13.82 -4.32 -22.18
C TYR A 367 -14.84 -3.84 -23.23
N PRO A 368 -15.21 -4.69 -24.21
CA PRO A 368 -16.32 -4.43 -25.14
C PRO A 368 -17.68 -4.48 -24.44
N GLY A 369 -17.93 -3.51 -23.56
CA GLY A 369 -19.04 -3.48 -22.62
C GLY A 369 -20.00 -2.32 -22.85
N GLN A 370 -20.69 -1.93 -21.78
CA GLN A 370 -21.63 -0.80 -21.75
C GLN A 370 -21.33 0.11 -20.56
N GLY A 371 -21.86 1.33 -20.59
CA GLY A 371 -21.64 2.35 -19.55
C GLY A 371 -20.79 3.52 -20.07
N HIS A 372 -20.04 4.19 -19.20
CA HIS A 372 -19.17 5.29 -19.63
C HIS A 372 -18.00 5.60 -18.70
N VAL A 373 -16.97 6.22 -19.28
CA VAL A 373 -15.95 7.02 -18.58
C VAL A 373 -16.16 8.47 -19.00
N ARG A 374 -16.34 9.38 -18.03
CA ARG A 374 -16.61 10.79 -18.33
C ARG A 374 -15.91 11.74 -17.37
N ASN A 375 -15.47 12.88 -17.89
CA ASN A 375 -14.83 13.96 -17.12
C ASN A 375 -13.62 13.47 -16.32
N VAL A 376 -12.59 13.02 -17.05
CA VAL A 376 -11.34 12.55 -16.47
C VAL A 376 -10.21 13.50 -16.85
N THR A 377 -9.42 13.95 -15.89
CA THR A 377 -8.27 14.82 -16.13
C THR A 377 -7.00 14.17 -15.61
N PHE A 378 -6.01 14.04 -16.47
CA PHE A 378 -4.63 13.71 -16.14
C PHE A 378 -3.80 14.97 -16.35
N ARG A 379 -3.22 15.55 -15.28
CA ARG A 379 -2.46 16.79 -15.43
C ARG A 379 -1.19 16.89 -14.62
N ASN A 380 -0.24 17.69 -15.08
CA ASN A 380 1.05 17.92 -14.41
C ASN A 380 1.76 16.59 -14.11
N ILE A 381 2.03 15.82 -15.18
CA ILE A 381 2.70 14.52 -15.09
C ILE A 381 4.11 14.65 -15.63
N HIS A 382 5.09 14.33 -14.82
CA HIS A 382 6.48 14.20 -15.23
C HIS A 382 6.89 12.72 -15.22
N MET A 383 7.50 12.24 -16.29
CA MET A 383 7.80 10.82 -16.41
C MET A 383 9.17 10.51 -17.00
N SER A 384 9.78 9.42 -16.57
CA SER A 384 11.05 8.94 -17.08
C SER A 384 10.95 7.47 -17.49
N ASP A 385 11.31 7.21 -18.75
CA ASP A 385 11.43 5.86 -19.32
C ASP A 385 10.17 5.01 -19.13
N VAL A 386 9.03 5.57 -19.56
CA VAL A 386 7.71 4.90 -19.49
C VAL A 386 7.45 4.10 -20.76
N ASN A 387 7.02 2.84 -20.64
CA ASN A 387 6.79 1.95 -21.79
C ASN A 387 5.83 2.57 -22.82
N GLN A 388 4.61 2.89 -22.38
CA GLN A 388 3.58 3.52 -23.20
C GLN A 388 2.83 4.60 -22.41
N PRO A 389 3.21 5.88 -22.55
CA PRO A 389 2.70 6.93 -21.67
C PRO A 389 1.19 7.10 -21.65
N ILE A 390 0.59 7.40 -22.81
CA ILE A 390 -0.85 7.63 -22.94
C ILE A 390 -1.46 6.46 -23.69
N TYR A 391 -2.49 5.84 -23.11
CA TYR A 391 -3.13 4.67 -23.72
C TYR A 391 -4.64 4.66 -23.50
N VAL A 392 -5.38 4.33 -24.55
CA VAL A 392 -6.82 4.08 -24.50
C VAL A 392 -7.13 2.82 -25.29
N THR A 393 -7.84 1.88 -24.66
CA THR A 393 -8.33 0.67 -25.33
C THR A 393 -9.75 0.34 -24.91
N SER A 394 -10.55 -0.10 -25.89
CA SER A 394 -11.94 -0.50 -25.72
C SER A 394 -12.14 -2.02 -25.59
N CYS A 395 -11.05 -2.81 -25.56
CA CYS A 395 -11.10 -4.28 -25.59
C CYS A 395 -9.94 -4.96 -24.85
N ILE A 396 -9.57 -4.44 -23.67
CA ILE A 396 -8.44 -4.94 -22.87
C ILE A 396 -8.49 -6.47 -22.69
N TYR A 397 -7.30 -7.09 -22.69
CA TYR A 397 -7.03 -8.54 -22.60
C TYR A 397 -7.48 -9.39 -23.79
N SER A 398 -8.68 -9.18 -24.33
CA SER A 398 -9.15 -9.97 -25.47
C SER A 398 -8.51 -9.53 -26.80
N GLY A 399 -8.32 -8.22 -27.00
CA GLY A 399 -7.95 -7.67 -28.29
C GLY A 399 -8.99 -7.94 -29.39
N GLN A 400 -10.19 -8.39 -29.02
CA GLN A 400 -11.28 -8.74 -29.92
C GLN A 400 -12.43 -7.75 -29.74
N ASN A 401 -13.24 -7.59 -30.80
CA ASN A 401 -14.50 -6.84 -30.74
C ASN A 401 -14.33 -5.36 -30.29
N CYS A 402 -13.14 -4.79 -30.50
CA CYS A 402 -12.76 -3.44 -30.05
C CYS A 402 -13.68 -2.35 -30.60
N ASP A 403 -14.16 -2.52 -31.83
CA ASP A 403 -15.07 -1.59 -32.51
C ASP A 403 -16.56 -1.81 -32.18
N SER A 404 -16.89 -2.80 -31.33
CA SER A 404 -18.28 -3.11 -30.95
C SER A 404 -18.67 -2.64 -29.53
N SER A 405 -17.72 -2.11 -28.77
CA SER A 405 -17.98 -1.61 -27.42
C SER A 405 -18.99 -0.47 -27.46
N ARG A 406 -19.98 -0.51 -26.57
CA ARG A 406 -20.93 0.59 -26.36
C ARG A 406 -20.58 1.42 -25.13
N LEU A 407 -19.47 1.12 -24.46
CA LEU A 407 -18.97 1.91 -23.35
C LEU A 407 -18.34 3.19 -23.90
N GLY A 408 -18.98 4.34 -23.63
CA GLY A 408 -18.54 5.63 -24.14
C GLY A 408 -17.39 6.21 -23.31
N ILE A 409 -16.39 6.79 -23.98
CA ILE A 409 -15.32 7.54 -23.32
C ILE A 409 -15.44 9.00 -23.77
N SER A 410 -15.65 9.91 -22.81
CA SER A 410 -15.91 11.31 -23.11
C SER A 410 -15.30 12.30 -22.13
N ASP A 411 -15.04 13.52 -22.59
CA ASP A 411 -14.55 14.63 -21.77
C ASP A 411 -13.27 14.26 -21.01
N VAL A 412 -12.28 13.73 -21.74
CA VAL A 412 -10.98 13.32 -21.16
C VAL A 412 -9.90 14.29 -21.56
N ARG A 413 -9.14 14.76 -20.56
CA ARG A 413 -8.14 15.80 -20.70
C ARG A 413 -6.77 15.28 -20.26
N TRP A 414 -5.78 15.41 -21.12
CA TRP A 414 -4.37 15.24 -20.79
C TRP A 414 -3.69 16.61 -20.89
N GLU A 415 -3.18 17.12 -19.77
CA GLU A 415 -2.69 18.50 -19.67
C GLU A 415 -1.29 18.53 -19.04
N ASN A 416 -0.29 19.16 -19.67
CA ASN A 416 1.05 19.29 -19.11
C ASN A 416 1.69 17.93 -18.75
N ILE A 417 1.96 17.12 -19.76
CA ILE A 417 2.62 15.81 -19.62
C ILE A 417 3.97 15.89 -20.30
N THR A 418 5.05 15.69 -19.52
CA THR A 418 6.42 15.88 -19.99
C THR A 418 7.30 14.67 -19.65
N GLY A 419 8.27 14.37 -20.52
CA GLY A 419 9.34 13.42 -20.22
C GLY A 419 9.58 12.38 -21.30
N THR A 420 9.99 11.18 -20.89
CA THR A 420 10.52 10.19 -21.85
C THR A 420 9.72 8.89 -21.93
N SER A 421 9.46 8.45 -23.17
CA SER A 421 8.96 7.13 -23.50
C SER A 421 10.12 6.15 -23.75
N ARG A 422 9.92 4.89 -23.39
CA ARG A 422 10.87 3.79 -23.62
C ARG A 422 10.89 3.37 -25.08
N TYR A 423 9.72 3.37 -25.71
CA TYR A 423 9.54 3.03 -27.11
C TYR A 423 9.08 4.25 -27.90
N ASN A 424 9.09 4.12 -29.23
CA ASN A 424 8.72 5.16 -30.19
C ASN A 424 7.22 5.54 -30.19
N ILE A 425 6.54 5.49 -29.04
CA ILE A 425 5.14 5.85 -28.85
C ILE A 425 5.00 6.86 -27.70
N ALA A 426 4.28 7.95 -27.94
CA ALA A 426 3.82 8.87 -26.91
C ALA A 426 2.38 8.54 -26.50
N ALA A 427 1.51 8.28 -27.49
CA ALA A 427 0.12 7.94 -27.28
C ALA A 427 -0.37 6.86 -28.25
N ALA A 428 -1.15 5.91 -27.74
CA ALA A 428 -1.91 4.97 -28.54
C ALA A 428 -3.38 5.00 -28.10
N ILE A 429 -4.26 5.53 -28.95
CA ILE A 429 -5.65 5.80 -28.60
C ILE A 429 -6.55 5.02 -29.55
N HIS A 430 -7.19 3.97 -29.04
CA HIS A 430 -8.21 3.25 -29.79
C HIS A 430 -9.55 3.27 -29.04
N CYS A 431 -10.44 4.12 -29.54
CA CYS A 431 -11.83 4.14 -29.14
C CYS A 431 -12.65 3.19 -30.01
N SER A 432 -13.83 2.79 -29.55
CA SER A 432 -14.70 1.90 -30.33
C SER A 432 -15.38 2.63 -31.47
N ALA A 433 -15.45 2.05 -32.68
CA ALA A 433 -16.25 2.63 -33.76
C ALA A 433 -17.76 2.72 -33.42
N ALA A 434 -18.29 1.80 -32.63
CA ALA A 434 -19.69 1.84 -32.17
C ALA A 434 -19.97 2.94 -31.12
N ALA A 435 -18.93 3.42 -30.42
CA ALA A 435 -19.00 4.52 -29.47
C ALA A 435 -17.72 5.38 -29.55
N PRO A 436 -17.55 6.19 -30.61
CA PRO A 436 -16.36 7.01 -30.79
C PRO A 436 -16.14 7.95 -29.60
N CYS A 437 -14.88 8.18 -29.23
CA CYS A 437 -14.56 9.07 -28.13
C CYS A 437 -14.96 10.51 -28.46
N LYS A 438 -15.44 11.27 -27.46
CA LYS A 438 -15.92 12.66 -27.62
C LYS A 438 -15.28 13.58 -26.61
N GLY A 439 -15.03 14.84 -26.95
CA GLY A 439 -14.47 15.81 -26.00
C GLY A 439 -13.08 15.40 -25.48
N ILE A 440 -12.29 14.73 -26.31
CA ILE A 440 -10.90 14.39 -26.00
C ILE A 440 -10.03 15.61 -26.27
N SER A 441 -9.17 15.99 -25.32
CA SER A 441 -8.24 17.10 -25.52
C SER A 441 -6.87 16.87 -24.89
N PHE A 442 -5.86 17.37 -25.57
CA PHE A 442 -4.47 17.36 -25.20
C PHE A 442 -3.96 18.80 -25.16
N LYS A 443 -3.22 19.13 -24.11
CA LYS A 443 -2.60 20.44 -23.96
C LYS A 443 -1.22 20.26 -23.35
N ASP A 444 -0.21 20.93 -23.92
CA ASP A 444 1.16 20.93 -23.41
C ASP A 444 1.72 19.50 -23.22
N ILE A 445 1.71 18.70 -24.29
CA ILE A 445 2.25 17.34 -24.32
C ILE A 445 3.64 17.36 -24.95
N ASP A 446 4.67 17.09 -24.14
CA ASP A 446 6.07 17.01 -24.56
C ASP A 446 6.67 15.66 -24.18
N ILE A 447 6.50 14.69 -25.07
CA ILE A 447 6.95 13.31 -24.88
C ILE A 447 7.92 12.95 -25.99
N THR A 448 9.15 12.63 -25.60
CA THR A 448 10.20 12.17 -26.51
C THR A 448 10.66 10.77 -26.13
N GLN A 449 11.34 10.07 -27.02
CA GLN A 449 12.02 8.84 -26.65
C GLN A 449 13.18 9.14 -25.69
N LYS A 450 13.63 8.16 -24.92
CA LYS A 450 14.79 8.30 -24.01
C LYS A 450 16.07 8.83 -24.69
N ASN A 451 16.23 8.58 -25.98
CA ASN A 451 17.36 9.08 -26.79
C ASN A 451 17.11 10.48 -27.39
N GLY A 452 16.03 11.18 -27.01
CA GLY A 452 15.65 12.50 -27.52
C GLY A 452 14.95 12.49 -28.88
N SER A 453 14.79 11.32 -29.52
CA SER A 453 14.06 11.24 -30.79
C SER A 453 12.57 11.48 -30.60
N PRO A 454 11.85 12.00 -31.61
CA PRO A 454 10.39 12.14 -31.53
C PRO A 454 9.70 10.79 -31.22
N ALA A 455 8.66 10.84 -30.39
CA ALA A 455 7.77 9.70 -30.16
C ALA A 455 6.46 9.93 -30.93
N LYS A 456 5.93 8.88 -31.57
CA LYS A 456 4.74 9.01 -32.43
C LYS A 456 3.45 8.86 -31.64
N SER A 457 2.35 9.38 -32.16
CA SER A 457 1.01 9.16 -31.60
C SER A 457 0.12 8.50 -32.64
N VAL A 458 -0.65 7.49 -32.26
CA VAL A 458 -1.61 6.82 -33.17
C VAL A 458 -3.00 6.83 -32.55
N CYS A 459 -4.01 7.10 -33.39
CA CYS A 459 -5.36 7.41 -32.92
C CYS A 459 -6.41 6.82 -33.86
N SER A 460 -7.49 6.28 -33.31
CA SER A 460 -8.64 5.77 -34.06
C SER A 460 -9.94 6.07 -33.34
N ASN A 461 -10.99 6.39 -34.11
CA ASN A 461 -12.36 6.59 -33.66
C ASN A 461 -12.50 7.72 -32.60
N VAL A 462 -11.77 8.83 -32.78
CA VAL A 462 -11.89 10.03 -31.95
C VAL A 462 -12.64 11.11 -32.73
N GLN A 463 -13.77 11.57 -32.19
CA GLN A 463 -14.52 12.68 -32.78
C GLN A 463 -13.75 14.00 -32.62
N GLY A 464 -13.57 14.74 -33.71
CA GLY A 464 -12.83 16.02 -33.70
C GLY A 464 -11.32 15.86 -33.55
N GLN A 465 -10.75 14.72 -33.99
CA GLN A 465 -9.32 14.40 -33.86
C GLN A 465 -8.38 15.52 -34.32
N ASP A 466 -8.69 16.21 -35.42
CA ASP A 466 -7.82 17.27 -35.95
C ASP A 466 -7.69 18.49 -35.03
N SER A 467 -8.64 18.67 -34.11
CA SER A 467 -8.71 19.79 -33.16
C SER A 467 -8.38 19.41 -31.71
N MET A 468 -8.03 18.14 -31.45
CA MET A 468 -7.87 17.65 -30.07
C MET A 468 -6.53 18.05 -29.41
N GLY A 469 -5.63 18.74 -30.11
CA GLY A 469 -4.35 19.21 -29.56
C GLY A 469 -3.22 18.17 -29.54
N LEU A 470 -3.40 17.00 -30.17
CA LEU A 470 -2.36 15.99 -30.35
C LEU A 470 -2.32 15.53 -31.82
N LYS A 471 -1.15 15.62 -32.45
CA LYS A 471 -0.96 15.18 -33.84
C LYS A 471 -0.79 13.66 -33.91
N CYS A 472 -1.74 12.97 -34.53
CA CYS A 472 -1.65 11.54 -34.77
C CYS A 472 -0.97 11.27 -36.13
N SER A 473 0.03 10.39 -36.14
CA SER A 473 0.78 10.01 -37.34
C SER A 473 0.18 8.80 -38.07
N GLY A 474 -0.90 8.21 -37.56
CA GLY A 474 -1.56 7.06 -38.16
C GLY A 474 -2.70 6.52 -37.29
N ALA A 475 -3.36 5.49 -37.82
CA ALA A 475 -4.45 4.80 -37.13
C ALA A 475 -3.91 3.89 -36.02
N CYS A 476 -4.58 3.90 -34.86
CA CYS A 476 -4.33 2.93 -33.80
C CYS A 476 -5.15 1.65 -34.07
N PRO A 477 -4.54 0.47 -34.25
CA PRO A 477 -5.29 -0.78 -34.43
C PRO A 477 -6.03 -1.17 -33.14
N GLY A 478 -7.18 -1.84 -33.27
CA GLY A 478 -8.00 -2.22 -32.12
C GLY A 478 -7.30 -3.13 -31.12
N ASN A 479 -6.47 -4.04 -31.62
CA ASN A 479 -5.67 -4.96 -30.82
C ASN A 479 -4.29 -4.41 -30.44
N TRP A 480 -4.12 -3.08 -30.39
CA TRP A 480 -2.88 -2.49 -29.87
C TRP A 480 -2.60 -3.04 -28.46
N PRO A 481 -1.38 -3.53 -28.17
CA PRO A 481 -1.14 -4.22 -26.93
C PRO A 481 -1.02 -3.26 -25.75
N GLN A 482 -1.40 -3.75 -24.57
CA GLN A 482 -1.23 -3.02 -23.30
C GLN A 482 0.25 -2.74 -22.99
N GLN A 483 1.11 -3.73 -23.25
CA GLN A 483 2.54 -3.67 -22.96
C GLN A 483 3.33 -3.83 -24.25
N LEU A 484 4.27 -2.92 -24.52
CA LEU A 484 5.17 -3.05 -25.66
C LEU A 484 6.44 -3.78 -25.27
N THR A 485 7.04 -4.44 -26.25
CA THR A 485 8.31 -5.17 -26.14
C THR A 485 9.39 -4.60 -27.08
N GLY A 486 9.07 -3.52 -27.80
CA GLY A 486 9.92 -2.93 -28.84
C GLY A 486 9.23 -1.75 -29.52
N ASN A 487 9.99 -1.03 -30.34
CA ASN A 487 9.44 0.01 -31.22
C ASN A 487 8.46 -0.61 -32.21
N ARG A 488 7.30 0.02 -32.39
CA ARG A 488 6.21 -0.41 -33.28
C ARG A 488 5.91 0.64 -34.34
#